data_AF-A0A966TZM7-F1
#
_entry.id   AF-A0A966TZM7-F1
#
_cell.length_a   1.000
_cell.length_b   1.000
_cell.length_c   1.000
_cell.angle_alpha   90.00
_cell.angle_beta   90.00
_cell.angle_gamma   90.00
#
_symmetry.space_group_name_H-M   'P 1'
#
loop_
_entity.id
_entity.type
_entity.pdbx_description
1 polymer ?
#
loop_
_entity_poly.entity_id
_entity_poly.type
_entity_poly.pdbx_seq_one_letter_code
_entity_poly.pdbx_strand_id
1 'polypeptide(L)'
;SGRENVYINAALMGISRDEVSARFDEIANFADIGEFIEHPVSTYSSGMYVRLAFATAIHCDPDVLIVDEALAVGDIRFQRKCYRRFEELKKAGKTILFVTHAVDLVQSHCSRAVYLRSGEIRADGLPRDTIQAYLEDLFGANEGEVRPSSSRPVEEHDEYPLESMSHKDYVGDNSATQVQAASARKDHIDLLPTRSFYNGSEYRWGDRRADIFDAQIVDEKNQPLSFVRQGQTITLGMSVRLHSPLDRPIFGLTVKTVDGRIVYGVNTRERKTRVQSYLAGETLKVSFRLQCWLIPGDYFVSLGVALDDDGRDNIAVDRRYDAVCLSVVGDVGDFGVAFLNAQIALENMDTVDGH
;
A
#
# COMPACT_ATOMS: atom_id res chain seq x y z
N SER A 1 23.96 -18.98 -25.06
CA SER A 1 23.87 -19.02 -23.58
C SER A 1 23.15 -17.77 -23.05
N GLY A 2 22.88 -17.69 -21.74
CA GLY A 2 22.42 -16.44 -21.10
C GLY A 2 23.39 -15.29 -21.30
N ARG A 3 24.71 -15.55 -21.20
CA ARG A 3 25.77 -14.59 -21.50
C ARG A 3 25.59 -13.96 -22.89
N GLU A 4 25.42 -14.78 -23.93
CA GLU A 4 25.19 -14.27 -25.29
C GLU A 4 23.90 -13.44 -25.40
N ASN A 5 22.86 -13.82 -24.67
CA ASN A 5 21.61 -13.06 -24.64
C ASN A 5 21.78 -11.68 -23.99
N VAL A 6 22.64 -11.53 -22.99
CA VAL A 6 22.98 -10.21 -22.42
C VAL A 6 23.59 -9.32 -23.49
N TYR A 7 24.57 -9.81 -24.24
CA TYR A 7 25.21 -9.05 -25.32
C TYR A 7 24.24 -8.71 -26.44
N ILE A 8 23.40 -9.65 -26.86
CA ILE A 8 22.40 -9.42 -27.92
C ILE A 8 21.38 -8.37 -27.47
N ASN A 9 20.79 -8.51 -26.28
CA ASN A 9 19.79 -7.57 -25.78
C ASN A 9 20.37 -6.16 -25.59
N ALA A 10 21.58 -6.06 -25.05
CA ALA A 10 22.23 -4.77 -24.89
C ALA A 10 22.60 -4.13 -26.23
N ALA A 11 23.01 -4.91 -27.23
CA ALA A 11 23.24 -4.41 -28.59
C ALA A 11 21.95 -3.89 -29.24
N LEU A 12 20.81 -4.56 -29.01
CA LEU A 12 19.49 -4.07 -29.44
C LEU A 12 19.10 -2.75 -28.77
N MET A 13 19.61 -2.49 -27.57
CA MET A 13 19.46 -1.23 -26.84
C MET A 13 20.51 -0.17 -27.23
N GLY A 14 21.37 -0.45 -28.21
CA GLY A 14 22.37 0.48 -28.71
C GLY A 14 23.66 0.56 -27.87
N ILE A 15 23.87 -0.39 -26.95
CA ILE A 15 25.06 -0.42 -26.08
C ILE A 15 26.19 -1.20 -26.77
N SER A 16 27.41 -0.66 -26.72
CA SER A 16 28.57 -1.31 -27.32
C SER A 16 28.99 -2.56 -26.52
N ARG A 17 29.65 -3.50 -27.21
CA ARG A 17 30.12 -4.74 -26.57
C ARG A 17 31.10 -4.48 -25.42
N ASP A 18 31.91 -3.44 -25.51
CA ASP A 18 32.90 -3.08 -24.50
C ASP A 18 32.23 -2.55 -23.23
N GLU A 19 31.18 -1.73 -23.39
CA GLU A 19 30.36 -1.24 -22.27
C GLU A 19 29.62 -2.37 -21.56
N VAL A 20 29.07 -3.32 -22.33
CA VAL A 20 28.43 -4.51 -21.76
C VAL A 20 29.44 -5.37 -21.00
N SER A 21 30.63 -5.55 -21.57
CA SER A 21 31.69 -6.34 -20.93
C SER A 21 32.12 -5.73 -19.60
N ALA A 22 32.22 -4.40 -19.52
CA ALA A 22 32.56 -3.68 -18.29
C ALA A 22 31.50 -3.83 -17.19
N ARG A 23 30.22 -4.06 -17.56
CA ARG A 23 29.09 -4.19 -16.63
C ARG A 23 28.58 -5.63 -16.47
N PHE A 24 29.20 -6.59 -17.17
CA PHE A 24 28.68 -7.96 -17.27
C PHE A 24 28.56 -8.64 -15.91
N ASP A 25 29.58 -8.48 -15.06
CA ASP A 25 29.60 -9.10 -13.73
C ASP A 25 28.51 -8.51 -12.82
N GLU A 26 28.23 -7.20 -12.94
CA GLU A 26 27.12 -6.57 -12.23
C GLU A 26 25.77 -7.11 -12.69
N ILE A 27 25.58 -7.25 -14.00
CA ILE A 27 24.36 -7.83 -14.60
C ILE A 27 24.16 -9.27 -14.11
N ALA A 28 25.20 -10.10 -14.16
CA ALA A 28 25.13 -11.50 -13.74
C ALA A 28 24.82 -11.63 -12.24
N ASN A 29 25.50 -10.84 -11.39
CA ASN A 29 25.27 -10.81 -9.96
C ASN A 29 23.88 -10.28 -9.58
N PHE A 30 23.35 -9.32 -10.35
CA PHE A 30 22.00 -8.82 -10.15
C PHE A 30 20.95 -9.86 -10.54
N ALA A 31 21.11 -10.48 -11.72
CA ALA A 31 20.23 -11.53 -12.21
C ALA A 31 20.17 -12.71 -11.22
N ASP A 32 21.30 -13.05 -10.58
CA ASP A 32 21.40 -14.02 -9.49
C ASP A 32 20.85 -15.40 -9.91
N ILE A 33 21.25 -15.80 -11.13
CA ILE A 33 20.93 -17.09 -11.76
C ILE A 33 22.10 -18.09 -11.71
N GLY A 34 23.21 -17.73 -11.05
CA GLY A 34 24.37 -18.59 -10.86
C GLY A 34 24.99 -19.09 -12.18
N GLU A 35 25.44 -20.35 -12.19
CA GLU A 35 26.09 -20.99 -13.35
C GLU A 35 25.17 -21.12 -14.57
N PHE A 36 23.85 -20.97 -14.39
CA PHE A 36 22.91 -21.03 -15.50
C PHE A 36 23.15 -19.94 -16.55
N ILE A 37 23.86 -18.86 -16.24
CA ILE A 37 24.25 -17.82 -17.20
C ILE A 37 24.98 -18.40 -18.43
N GLU A 38 25.72 -19.51 -18.26
CA GLU A 38 26.44 -20.16 -19.36
C GLU A 38 25.59 -21.20 -20.12
N HIS A 39 24.41 -21.56 -19.60
CA HIS A 39 23.49 -22.49 -20.26
C HIS A 39 22.59 -21.79 -21.30
N PRO A 40 22.02 -22.54 -22.27
CA PRO A 40 21.06 -22.00 -23.22
C PRO A 40 19.81 -21.42 -22.54
N VAL A 41 19.34 -20.25 -22.96
CA VAL A 41 18.15 -19.61 -22.35
C VAL A 41 16.86 -20.42 -22.50
N SER A 42 16.82 -21.37 -23.44
CA SER A 42 15.69 -22.30 -23.59
C SER A 42 15.53 -23.26 -22.41
N THR A 43 16.54 -23.40 -21.55
CA THR A 43 16.47 -24.22 -20.33
C THR A 43 16.07 -23.41 -19.10
N TYR A 44 15.84 -22.11 -19.24
CA TYR A 44 15.53 -21.23 -18.12
C TYR A 44 14.06 -21.38 -17.71
N SER A 45 13.80 -21.26 -16.42
CA SER A 45 12.44 -20.95 -15.97
C SER A 45 12.04 -19.55 -16.45
N SER A 46 10.74 -19.29 -16.52
CA SER A 46 10.20 -17.96 -16.84
C SER A 46 10.79 -16.87 -15.93
N GLY A 47 10.93 -17.16 -14.63
CA GLY A 47 11.55 -16.24 -13.66
C GLY A 47 13.02 -15.96 -13.94
N MET A 48 13.83 -16.97 -14.26
CA MET A 48 15.25 -16.77 -14.60
C MET A 48 15.42 -15.91 -15.85
N TYR A 49 14.58 -16.12 -16.85
CA TYR A 49 14.60 -15.34 -18.08
C TYR A 49 14.26 -13.87 -17.80
N VAL A 50 13.15 -13.60 -17.11
CA VAL A 50 12.73 -12.24 -16.74
C VAL A 50 13.80 -11.54 -15.89
N ARG A 51 14.40 -12.26 -14.93
CA ARG A 51 15.47 -11.72 -14.08
C ARG A 51 16.69 -11.29 -14.90
N LEU A 52 17.13 -12.09 -15.86
CA LEU A 52 18.26 -11.76 -16.71
C LEU A 52 17.96 -10.60 -17.66
N ALA A 53 16.77 -10.60 -18.27
CA ALA A 53 16.32 -9.50 -19.14
C ALA A 53 16.27 -8.18 -18.37
N PHE A 54 15.68 -8.19 -17.18
CA PHE A 54 15.59 -7.02 -16.31
C PHE A 54 16.96 -6.55 -15.82
N ALA A 55 17.82 -7.48 -15.39
CA ALA A 55 19.19 -7.17 -14.98
C ALA A 55 19.98 -6.50 -16.11
N THR A 56 19.80 -6.97 -17.35
CA THR A 56 20.45 -6.37 -18.51
C THR A 56 19.95 -4.94 -18.73
N ALA A 57 18.62 -4.75 -18.82
CA ALA A 57 18.02 -3.45 -19.09
C ALA A 57 18.42 -2.38 -18.06
N ILE A 58 18.44 -2.72 -16.77
CA ILE A 58 18.69 -1.76 -15.69
C ILE A 58 20.17 -1.35 -15.55
N HIS A 59 21.10 -2.15 -16.09
CA HIS A 59 22.53 -1.83 -16.13
C HIS A 59 22.97 -1.20 -17.46
N CYS A 60 22.07 -1.05 -18.43
CA CYS A 60 22.34 -0.30 -19.66
C CYS A 60 22.29 1.23 -19.47
N ASP A 61 22.06 1.71 -18.24
CA ASP A 61 21.90 3.14 -17.88
C ASP A 61 20.80 3.88 -18.68
N PRO A 62 19.56 3.36 -18.70
CA PRO A 62 18.49 3.97 -19.48
C PRO A 62 18.08 5.35 -18.92
N ASP A 63 17.75 6.29 -19.80
CA ASP A 63 17.14 7.57 -19.41
C ASP A 63 15.68 7.39 -18.98
N VAL A 64 14.97 6.48 -19.66
CA VAL A 64 13.61 6.07 -19.33
C VAL A 64 13.55 4.55 -19.25
N LEU A 65 13.21 4.03 -18.08
CA LEU A 65 12.99 2.59 -17.85
C LEU A 65 11.49 2.30 -17.80
N ILE A 66 11.00 1.42 -18.68
CA ILE A 66 9.61 0.96 -18.67
C ILE A 66 9.57 -0.43 -18.06
N VAL A 67 8.70 -0.62 -17.07
CA VAL A 67 8.54 -1.89 -16.36
C VAL A 67 7.06 -2.26 -16.34
N ASP A 68 6.72 -3.29 -17.10
CA ASP A 68 5.35 -3.76 -17.26
C ASP A 68 5.15 -5.12 -16.60
N GLU A 69 4.51 -5.14 -15.43
CA GLU A 69 4.22 -6.31 -14.57
C GLU A 69 5.38 -7.30 -14.28
N ALA A 70 6.60 -6.98 -14.71
CA ALA A 70 7.75 -7.88 -14.69
C ALA A 70 8.28 -8.17 -13.28
N LEU A 71 7.93 -7.35 -12.29
CA LEU A 71 8.38 -7.53 -10.90
C LEU A 71 7.59 -8.61 -10.15
N ALA A 72 6.41 -8.99 -10.63
CA ALA A 72 5.56 -9.98 -9.97
C ALA A 72 6.12 -11.43 -10.06
N VAL A 73 7.06 -11.69 -10.99
CA VAL A 73 7.62 -13.02 -11.27
C VAL A 73 8.86 -13.33 -10.39
N GLY A 74 9.40 -12.33 -9.68
CA GLY A 74 10.58 -12.49 -8.83
C GLY A 74 10.26 -12.84 -7.38
N ASP A 75 11.18 -13.55 -6.72
CA ASP A 75 11.12 -13.74 -5.27
C ASP A 75 11.31 -12.40 -4.51
N ILE A 76 10.97 -12.38 -3.22
CA ILE A 76 11.07 -11.19 -2.36
C ILE A 76 12.49 -10.61 -2.33
N ARG A 77 13.53 -11.44 -2.47
CA ARG A 77 14.93 -10.99 -2.46
C ARG A 77 15.26 -10.25 -3.75
N PHE A 78 14.84 -10.76 -4.90
CA PHE A 78 15.01 -10.11 -6.20
C PHE A 78 14.20 -8.81 -6.30
N GLN A 79 12.94 -8.83 -5.86
CA GLN A 79 12.10 -7.61 -5.82
C GLN A 79 12.76 -6.49 -5.00
N ARG A 80 13.32 -6.80 -3.82
CA ARG A 80 14.08 -5.82 -3.01
C ARG A 80 15.30 -5.25 -3.75
N LYS A 81 16.04 -6.09 -4.52
CA LYS A 81 17.15 -5.61 -5.36
C LYS A 81 16.63 -4.63 -6.42
N CYS A 82 15.52 -4.93 -7.07
CA CYS A 82 14.89 -4.05 -8.07
C CYS A 82 14.49 -2.70 -7.47
N TYR A 83 13.80 -2.68 -6.33
CA TYR A 83 13.37 -1.42 -5.71
C TYR A 83 14.53 -0.56 -5.24
N ARG A 84 15.59 -1.16 -4.69
CA ARG A 84 16.80 -0.41 -4.35
C ARG A 84 17.39 0.27 -5.58
N ARG A 85 17.45 -0.46 -6.70
CA ARG A 85 17.96 0.06 -7.96
C ARG A 85 17.05 1.15 -8.56
N PHE A 86 15.75 1.06 -8.38
CA PHE A 86 14.82 2.14 -8.76
C PHE A 86 15.10 3.43 -7.99
N GLU A 87 15.32 3.35 -6.69
CA GLU A 87 15.66 4.52 -5.87
C GLU A 87 17.01 5.12 -6.29
N GLU A 88 18.00 4.30 -6.65
CA GLU A 88 19.28 4.76 -7.20
C GLU A 88 19.09 5.51 -8.53
N LEU A 89 18.33 4.94 -9.47
CA LEU A 89 18.04 5.55 -10.76
C LEU A 89 17.25 6.87 -10.62
N LYS A 90 16.25 6.88 -9.74
CA LYS A 90 15.46 8.08 -9.41
C LYS A 90 16.33 9.19 -8.83
N LYS A 91 17.25 8.85 -7.91
CA LYS A 91 18.23 9.80 -7.35
C LYS A 91 19.21 10.32 -8.41
N ALA A 92 19.54 9.49 -9.40
CA ALA A 92 20.34 9.88 -10.56
C ALA A 92 19.55 10.71 -11.60
N GLY A 93 18.28 11.04 -11.33
CA GLY A 93 17.44 11.85 -12.23
C GLY A 93 16.87 11.09 -13.43
N LYS A 94 16.95 9.75 -13.42
CA LYS A 94 16.37 8.90 -14.46
C LYS A 94 14.87 8.72 -14.25
N THR A 95 14.12 8.49 -15.33
CA THR A 95 12.66 8.30 -15.27
C THR A 95 12.29 6.82 -15.30
N ILE A 96 11.32 6.42 -14.48
CA ILE A 96 10.80 5.06 -14.45
C ILE A 96 9.29 5.11 -14.69
N LEU A 97 8.82 4.43 -15.73
CA LEU A 97 7.40 4.17 -15.97
C LEU A 97 7.09 2.76 -15.46
N PHE A 98 6.27 2.68 -14.42
CA PHE A 98 5.93 1.43 -13.77
C PHE A 98 4.45 1.11 -13.94
N VAL A 99 4.15 -0.03 -14.55
CA VAL A 99 2.78 -0.52 -14.79
C VAL A 99 2.53 -1.70 -13.87
N THR A 100 1.51 -1.59 -13.02
CA THR A 100 1.10 -2.63 -12.08
C THR A 100 -0.36 -2.46 -11.66
N HIS A 101 -1.01 -3.58 -11.33
CA HIS A 101 -2.31 -3.60 -10.67
C HIS A 101 -2.22 -3.60 -9.13
N ALA A 102 -1.01 -3.73 -8.56
CA ALA A 102 -0.79 -3.78 -7.12
C ALA A 102 -0.75 -2.36 -6.52
N VAL A 103 -1.88 -1.94 -5.94
CA VAL A 103 -2.05 -0.59 -5.37
C VAL A 103 -1.01 -0.23 -4.31
N ASP A 104 -0.59 -1.18 -3.47
CA ASP A 104 0.42 -0.95 -2.43
C ASP A 104 1.77 -0.53 -3.04
N LEU A 105 2.15 -1.09 -4.20
CA LEU A 105 3.41 -0.77 -4.87
C LEU A 105 3.40 0.61 -5.52
N VAL A 106 2.25 1.00 -6.09
CA VAL A 106 2.06 2.34 -6.65
C VAL A 106 2.19 3.38 -5.53
N GLN A 107 1.56 3.13 -4.39
CA GLN A 107 1.59 4.01 -3.24
C GLN A 107 3.00 4.18 -2.65
N SER A 108 3.80 3.10 -2.56
CA SER A 108 5.11 3.13 -1.91
C SER A 108 6.26 3.57 -2.81
N HIS A 109 6.15 3.41 -4.13
CA HIS A 109 7.30 3.58 -5.05
C HIS A 109 7.09 4.64 -6.15
N CYS A 110 5.87 5.12 -6.38
CA CYS A 110 5.61 6.11 -7.42
C CYS A 110 5.55 7.53 -6.84
N SER A 111 6.03 8.52 -7.60
CA SER A 111 5.88 9.95 -7.28
C SER A 111 4.66 10.58 -7.95
N ARG A 112 4.15 9.95 -9.01
CA ARG A 112 2.98 10.31 -9.80
C ARG A 112 2.36 9.03 -10.34
N ALA A 113 1.05 8.98 -10.50
CA ALA A 113 0.35 7.85 -11.10
C ALA A 113 -0.61 8.33 -12.18
N VAL A 114 -0.88 7.45 -13.14
CA VAL A 114 -1.87 7.65 -14.20
C VAL A 114 -2.76 6.42 -14.24
N TYR A 115 -4.08 6.64 -14.16
CA TYR A 115 -5.08 5.59 -14.29
C TYR A 115 -5.72 5.67 -15.68
N LEU A 116 -5.68 4.55 -16.40
CA LEU A 116 -6.24 4.38 -17.73
C LEU A 116 -7.47 3.47 -17.68
N ARG A 117 -8.55 3.86 -18.36
CA ARG A 117 -9.73 3.01 -18.61
C ARG A 117 -10.14 3.09 -20.06
N SER A 118 -10.26 1.93 -20.72
CA SER A 118 -10.73 1.84 -22.11
C SER A 118 -9.95 2.74 -23.09
N GLY A 119 -8.64 2.92 -22.84
CA GLY A 119 -7.78 3.77 -23.66
C GLY A 119 -7.75 5.26 -23.29
N GLU A 120 -8.52 5.68 -22.29
CA GLU A 120 -8.59 7.08 -21.84
C GLU A 120 -7.94 7.26 -20.46
N ILE A 121 -7.25 8.38 -20.26
CA ILE A 121 -6.75 8.79 -18.94
C ILE A 121 -7.94 9.24 -18.10
N ARG A 122 -8.20 8.52 -17.02
CA ARG A 122 -9.29 8.81 -16.07
C ARG A 122 -8.83 9.60 -14.86
N ALA A 123 -7.58 9.40 -14.45
CA ALA A 123 -6.95 10.20 -13.41
C ALA A 123 -5.45 10.29 -13.66
N ASP A 124 -4.86 11.43 -13.30
CA ASP A 124 -3.44 11.71 -13.44
C ASP A 124 -3.03 12.67 -12.32
N GLY A 125 -2.08 12.26 -11.48
CA GLY A 125 -1.64 13.08 -10.36
C GLY A 125 -0.92 12.30 -9.29
N LEU A 126 -1.16 12.65 -8.03
CA LEU A 126 -0.57 11.97 -6.89
C LEU A 126 -1.06 10.51 -6.83
N PRO A 127 -0.18 9.55 -6.50
CA PRO A 127 -0.54 8.13 -6.38
C PRO A 127 -1.83 7.89 -5.61
N ARG A 128 -2.00 8.57 -4.47
CA ARG A 128 -3.18 8.45 -3.60
C ARG A 128 -4.48 8.75 -4.35
N ASP A 129 -4.55 9.88 -5.04
CA ASP A 129 -5.78 10.34 -5.71
C ASP A 129 -6.08 9.49 -6.95
N THR A 130 -5.05 9.05 -7.67
CA THR A 130 -5.19 8.18 -8.83
C THR A 130 -5.62 6.76 -8.43
N ILE A 131 -5.05 6.22 -7.34
CA ILE A 131 -5.44 4.92 -6.77
C ILE A 131 -6.91 4.98 -6.31
N GLN A 132 -7.33 6.11 -5.74
CA GLN A 132 -8.73 6.32 -5.37
C GLN A 132 -9.65 6.19 -6.60
N ALA A 133 -9.38 6.94 -7.66
CA ALA A 133 -10.18 6.90 -8.88
C ALA A 133 -10.20 5.49 -9.51
N TYR A 134 -9.06 4.78 -9.49
CA TYR A 134 -8.96 3.40 -9.98
C TYR A 134 -9.84 2.44 -9.17
N LEU A 135 -9.80 2.53 -7.84
CA LEU A 135 -10.57 1.64 -6.96
C LEU A 135 -12.08 1.94 -7.04
N GLU A 136 -12.45 3.23 -7.05
CA GLU A 136 -13.83 3.68 -7.28
C GLU A 136 -14.39 3.13 -8.59
N ASP A 137 -13.61 3.12 -9.66
CA ASP A 137 -14.04 2.57 -10.94
C ASP A 137 -14.21 1.05 -10.92
N LEU A 138 -13.25 0.33 -10.32
CA LEU A 138 -13.21 -1.13 -10.32
C LEU A 138 -14.37 -1.76 -9.54
N PHE A 139 -14.84 -1.06 -8.51
CA PHE A 139 -15.77 -1.62 -7.52
C PHE A 139 -17.01 -0.74 -7.25
N GLY A 140 -17.02 0.52 -7.67
CA GLY A 140 -18.17 1.43 -7.52
C GLY A 140 -19.32 1.14 -8.49
N ALA A 141 -19.14 0.25 -9.47
CA ALA A 141 -20.16 -0.13 -10.45
C ALA A 141 -21.14 -1.21 -9.96
N ASN A 142 -21.61 -1.13 -8.72
CA ASN A 142 -22.74 -1.93 -8.21
C ASN A 142 -23.80 -1.05 -7.52
N GLU A 143 -24.05 0.14 -8.05
CA GLU A 143 -25.31 0.86 -7.84
C GLU A 143 -26.10 0.92 -9.15
N GLY A 144 -27.10 0.04 -9.26
CA GLY A 144 -28.33 0.23 -10.04
C GLY A 144 -28.21 0.62 -11.51
N GLU A 145 -28.26 -0.38 -12.39
CA GLU A 145 -28.92 -0.22 -13.70
C GLU A 145 -30.38 0.21 -13.47
N VAL A 146 -30.64 1.50 -13.49
CA VAL A 146 -31.95 2.05 -13.82
C VAL A 146 -31.74 2.99 -15.00
N ARG A 147 -31.86 2.42 -16.21
CA ARG A 147 -32.18 3.20 -17.39
C ARG A 147 -33.66 3.60 -17.32
N PRO A 148 -33.99 4.87 -17.58
CA PRO A 148 -35.17 5.19 -18.37
C PRO A 148 -34.72 5.69 -19.75
N SER A 149 -35.44 5.23 -20.76
CA SER A 149 -35.22 5.45 -22.17
C SER A 149 -35.77 6.80 -22.67
N SER A 150 -35.17 7.25 -23.79
CA SER A 150 -35.63 8.25 -24.78
C SER A 150 -35.63 9.73 -24.35
N SER A 151 -35.01 10.68 -25.06
CA SER A 151 -34.93 10.85 -26.52
C SER A 151 -33.82 11.85 -26.93
N ARG A 152 -32.86 11.36 -27.74
CA ARG A 152 -32.20 11.87 -28.99
C ARG A 152 -31.99 13.39 -29.32
N PRO A 153 -31.05 13.75 -30.24
CA PRO A 153 -29.83 14.55 -29.96
C PRO A 153 -29.65 15.81 -30.84
N VAL A 154 -28.66 16.67 -30.52
CA VAL A 154 -27.98 17.63 -31.42
C VAL A 154 -26.58 17.90 -30.81
N GLU A 155 -25.46 17.36 -31.31
CA GLU A 155 -24.53 17.88 -32.34
C GLU A 155 -23.82 19.22 -32.02
N GLU A 156 -22.49 19.11 -31.82
CA GLU A 156 -21.36 19.94 -32.33
C GLU A 156 -21.39 21.48 -32.28
N HIS A 157 -20.42 22.10 -31.58
CA HIS A 157 -19.41 23.04 -32.15
C HIS A 157 -18.49 23.69 -31.07
N ASP A 158 -17.18 23.48 -31.28
CA ASP A 158 -16.02 24.40 -31.26
C ASP A 158 -15.81 25.57 -30.26
N GLU A 159 -14.53 25.64 -29.87
CA GLU A 159 -13.66 26.80 -29.61
C GLU A 159 -13.71 27.60 -28.29
N TYR A 160 -12.55 27.58 -27.61
CA TYR A 160 -12.10 28.47 -26.53
C TYR A 160 -11.88 29.92 -27.02
N PRO A 161 -11.77 30.96 -26.15
CA PRO A 161 -10.47 31.27 -25.54
C PRO A 161 -10.48 31.84 -24.11
N LEU A 162 -9.33 31.62 -23.46
CA LEU A 162 -8.82 32.25 -22.24
C LEU A 162 -8.65 33.77 -22.39
N GLU A 163 -8.85 34.50 -21.29
CA GLU A 163 -8.11 35.70 -20.79
C GLU A 163 -9.00 36.38 -19.72
N SER A 164 -8.56 36.79 -18.53
CA SER A 164 -7.33 37.47 -18.14
C SER A 164 -7.21 37.57 -16.60
N MET A 165 -5.96 37.49 -16.11
CA MET A 165 -5.32 38.28 -15.03
C MET A 165 -6.13 38.61 -13.75
N SER A 166 -5.67 38.35 -12.52
CA SER A 166 -4.45 38.92 -11.92
C SER A 166 -4.30 38.48 -10.45
N HIS A 167 -3.05 38.35 -10.01
CA HIS A 167 -2.62 38.19 -8.63
C HIS A 167 -2.64 39.54 -7.88
N LYS A 168 -3.15 39.59 -6.64
CA LYS A 168 -2.36 39.96 -5.45
C LYS A 168 -3.18 40.04 -4.15
N ASP A 169 -2.61 39.37 -3.14
CA ASP A 169 -2.54 39.67 -1.71
C ASP A 169 -3.85 39.85 -0.91
N TYR A 170 -4.12 38.94 0.02
CA TYR A 170 -4.23 39.25 1.46
C TYR A 170 -4.26 37.98 2.33
N VAL A 171 -3.47 38.00 3.38
CA VAL A 171 -3.40 37.05 4.50
C VAL A 171 -4.56 37.34 5.46
N GLY A 172 -5.20 36.29 5.98
CA GLY A 172 -5.87 36.35 7.29
C GLY A 172 -7.31 35.85 7.39
N ASP A 173 -7.44 34.64 7.95
CA ASP A 173 -8.44 34.23 8.94
C ASP A 173 -9.85 33.75 8.51
N ASN A 174 -10.31 32.83 9.34
CA ASN A 174 -11.41 31.88 9.25
C ASN A 174 -12.77 32.43 8.80
N SER A 175 -13.41 31.70 7.87
CA SER A 175 -14.84 31.42 7.97
C SER A 175 -15.22 30.22 7.12
N ALA A 176 -15.90 29.27 7.78
CA ALA A 176 -16.63 28.18 7.19
C ALA A 176 -17.42 28.61 5.95
N THR A 177 -17.31 27.85 4.86
CA THR A 177 -18.34 27.86 3.81
C THR A 177 -18.74 26.43 3.48
N GLN A 178 -20.03 26.23 3.61
CA GLN A 178 -20.79 25.01 3.46
C GLN A 178 -20.61 24.40 2.06
N VAL A 179 -20.47 23.08 2.01
CA VAL A 179 -21.00 22.27 0.90
C VAL A 179 -22.13 21.43 1.49
N GLN A 180 -23.35 21.98 1.41
CA GLN A 180 -24.60 21.21 1.48
C GLN A 180 -24.92 20.73 0.06
N ALA A 181 -25.59 19.63 -0.22
CA ALA A 181 -25.93 18.40 0.49
C ALA A 181 -26.69 17.55 -0.55
N ALA A 182 -26.38 16.26 -0.66
CA ALA A 182 -27.26 15.22 -1.22
C ALA A 182 -26.71 13.89 -0.70
N SER A 183 -27.36 13.06 0.11
CA SER A 183 -28.75 12.98 0.56
C SER A 183 -28.77 12.44 2.00
N ALA A 184 -29.58 13.02 2.87
CA ALA A 184 -29.67 12.66 4.29
C ALA A 184 -30.11 11.20 4.52
N ARG A 185 -29.13 10.30 4.73
CA ARG A 185 -29.29 9.17 5.65
C ARG A 185 -29.09 9.74 7.07
N LYS A 186 -29.72 9.16 8.10
CA LYS A 186 -29.53 9.65 9.49
C LYS A 186 -28.11 9.30 9.92
N ASP A 187 -27.15 10.13 9.53
CA ASP A 187 -25.73 9.84 9.60
C ASP A 187 -25.26 9.93 11.06
N HIS A 188 -24.69 8.84 11.52
CA HIS A 188 -23.90 8.81 12.73
C HIS A 188 -22.62 9.61 12.46
N ILE A 189 -22.21 10.44 13.43
CA ILE A 189 -21.04 11.31 13.28
C ILE A 189 -19.78 10.42 13.20
N ASP A 190 -18.92 10.64 12.19
CA ASP A 190 -17.58 10.03 12.16
C ASP A 190 -16.75 10.64 13.29
N LEU A 191 -16.52 9.85 14.33
CA LEU A 191 -15.79 10.24 15.53
C LEU A 191 -14.29 10.04 15.36
N LEU A 192 -13.84 9.22 14.39
CA LEU A 192 -12.42 8.91 14.24
C LEU A 192 -11.55 10.18 14.08
N PRO A 193 -11.95 11.21 13.29
CA PRO A 193 -11.18 12.45 13.18
C PRO A 193 -10.96 13.22 14.48
N THR A 194 -11.74 12.92 15.52
CA THR A 194 -11.65 13.57 16.84
C THR A 194 -10.71 12.83 17.81
N ARG A 195 -10.11 11.71 17.39
CA ARG A 195 -9.31 10.83 18.26
C ARG A 195 -7.83 11.20 18.24
N SER A 196 -7.17 10.99 19.38
CA SER A 196 -5.77 11.40 19.60
C SER A 196 -4.76 10.82 18.60
N PHE A 197 -5.01 9.60 18.11
CA PHE A 197 -4.13 8.93 17.16
C PHE A 197 -4.59 9.06 15.70
N TYR A 198 -5.60 9.89 15.41
CA TYR A 198 -6.10 10.00 14.04
C TYR A 198 -5.04 10.57 13.10
N ASN A 199 -4.89 9.93 11.95
CA ASN A 199 -4.11 10.44 10.85
C ASN A 199 -5.04 11.05 9.79
N GLY A 200 -4.99 12.37 9.62
CA GLY A 200 -5.78 13.08 8.61
C GLY A 200 -5.43 12.74 7.15
N SER A 201 -4.31 12.06 6.91
CA SER A 201 -3.91 11.56 5.59
C SER A 201 -4.43 10.14 5.28
N GLU A 202 -5.41 9.64 6.03
CA GLU A 202 -5.99 8.31 5.79
C GLU A 202 -6.57 8.13 4.37
N TYR A 203 -6.60 6.90 3.87
CA TYR A 203 -7.33 6.57 2.65
C TYR A 203 -8.52 5.66 2.96
N ARG A 204 -9.74 6.06 2.60
CA ARG A 204 -10.95 5.31 2.89
C ARG A 204 -11.59 4.76 1.63
N TRP A 205 -11.96 3.49 1.65
CA TRP A 205 -12.44 2.74 0.49
C TRP A 205 -13.42 1.64 0.87
N GLY A 206 -14.46 1.40 0.05
CA GLY A 206 -15.42 0.30 0.22
C GLY A 206 -16.84 0.73 -0.15
N ASP A 207 -17.75 -0.23 -0.28
CA ASP A 207 -19.13 0.03 -0.70
C ASP A 207 -20.04 0.71 0.35
N ARG A 208 -19.50 0.97 1.56
CA ARG A 208 -20.19 1.70 2.64
C ARG A 208 -21.47 1.03 3.12
N ARG A 209 -21.65 -0.30 2.91
CA ARG A 209 -22.75 -1.05 3.55
C ARG A 209 -22.60 -1.15 5.07
N ALA A 210 -21.41 -0.90 5.57
CA ALA A 210 -21.13 -0.59 6.97
C ALA A 210 -20.04 0.47 7.06
N ASP A 211 -20.01 1.21 8.17
CA ASP A 211 -19.08 2.31 8.40
C ASP A 211 -18.30 2.11 9.69
N ILE A 212 -16.98 2.09 9.58
CA ILE A 212 -16.06 2.30 10.69
C ILE A 212 -16.10 3.79 11.03
N PHE A 213 -16.79 4.15 12.10
CA PHE A 213 -17.01 5.54 12.48
C PHE A 213 -16.24 5.96 13.73
N ASP A 214 -15.61 5.03 14.42
CA ASP A 214 -14.74 5.34 15.55
C ASP A 214 -13.66 4.29 15.69
N ALA A 215 -12.47 4.70 16.13
CA ALA A 215 -11.45 3.78 16.60
C ALA A 215 -10.59 4.44 17.69
N GLN A 216 -10.32 3.69 18.75
CA GLN A 216 -9.57 4.16 19.90
C GLN A 216 -8.59 3.10 20.37
N ILE A 217 -7.43 3.56 20.83
CA ILE A 217 -6.47 2.72 21.53
C ILE A 217 -6.57 3.05 23.01
N VAL A 218 -6.86 2.04 23.82
CA VAL A 218 -7.03 2.16 25.26
C VAL A 218 -6.09 1.24 26.02
N ASP A 219 -5.79 1.60 27.27
CA ASP A 219 -5.07 0.74 28.20
C ASP A 219 -5.97 -0.35 28.82
N GLU A 220 -5.42 -1.13 29.75
CA GLU A 220 -6.17 -2.18 30.46
C GLU A 220 -7.29 -1.66 31.37
N LYS A 221 -7.29 -0.36 31.68
CA LYS A 221 -8.34 0.33 32.44
C LYS A 221 -9.36 1.01 31.53
N ASN A 222 -9.31 0.76 30.21
CA ASN A 222 -10.12 1.39 29.17
C ASN A 222 -9.94 2.92 29.07
N GLN A 223 -8.79 3.45 29.50
CA GLN A 223 -8.47 4.87 29.34
C GLN A 223 -7.82 5.09 27.96
N PRO A 224 -8.26 6.11 27.19
CA PRO A 224 -7.63 6.47 25.92
C PRO A 224 -6.16 6.84 26.10
N LEU A 225 -5.32 6.33 25.20
CA LEU A 225 -3.89 6.61 25.17
C LEU A 225 -3.56 7.72 24.16
N SER A 226 -2.44 8.40 24.37
CA SER A 226 -1.83 9.34 23.41
C SER A 226 -0.48 8.86 22.86
N PHE A 227 0.12 7.86 23.50
CA PHE A 227 1.28 7.09 23.04
C PHE A 227 1.20 5.70 23.66
N VAL A 228 1.93 4.74 23.10
CA VAL A 228 2.00 3.36 23.63
C VAL A 228 3.42 3.07 24.09
N ARG A 229 3.57 2.51 25.29
CA ARG A 229 4.87 2.02 25.77
C ARG A 229 5.12 0.61 25.25
N GLN A 230 6.36 0.34 24.88
CA GLN A 230 6.79 -1.02 24.57
C GLN A 230 6.48 -1.98 25.73
N GLY A 231 5.96 -3.16 25.41
CA GLY A 231 5.51 -4.18 26.36
C GLY A 231 4.15 -3.91 27.00
N GLN A 232 3.54 -2.74 26.77
CA GLN A 232 2.23 -2.40 27.31
C GLN A 232 1.12 -3.20 26.63
N THR A 233 0.18 -3.73 27.41
CA THR A 233 -1.07 -4.29 26.88
C THR A 233 -2.00 -3.17 26.45
N ILE A 234 -2.43 -3.21 25.20
CA ILE A 234 -3.37 -2.25 24.60
C ILE A 234 -4.56 -2.96 23.99
N THR A 235 -5.67 -2.23 23.87
CA THR A 235 -6.82 -2.66 23.08
C THR A 235 -7.13 -1.61 22.03
N LEU A 236 -7.09 -2.00 20.74
CA LEU A 236 -7.66 -1.19 19.68
C LEU A 236 -9.13 -1.56 19.51
N GLY A 237 -10.02 -0.64 19.89
CA GLY A 237 -11.46 -0.77 19.67
C GLY A 237 -11.85 -0.07 18.37
N MET A 238 -12.53 -0.78 17.48
CA MET A 238 -13.12 -0.29 16.23
C MET A 238 -14.64 -0.34 16.36
N SER A 239 -15.32 0.80 16.17
CA SER A 239 -16.79 0.87 16.18
C SER A 239 -17.33 0.91 14.75
N VAL A 240 -18.26 0.01 14.46
CA VAL A 240 -18.83 -0.19 13.12
C VAL A 240 -20.34 -0.04 13.18
N ARG A 241 -20.91 0.76 12.27
CA ARG A 241 -22.35 0.87 12.06
C ARG A 241 -22.74 0.13 10.78
N LEU A 242 -23.74 -0.75 10.83
CA LEU A 242 -24.24 -1.42 9.64
C LEU A 242 -25.40 -0.63 9.02
N HIS A 243 -25.35 -0.43 7.71
CA HIS A 243 -26.42 0.21 6.92
C HIS A 243 -27.22 -0.79 6.09
N SER A 244 -26.68 -1.99 5.90
CA SER A 244 -27.32 -3.12 5.23
C SER A 244 -27.02 -4.41 5.98
N PRO A 245 -27.84 -5.47 5.83
CA PRO A 245 -27.53 -6.76 6.42
C PRO A 245 -26.20 -7.29 5.89
N LEU A 246 -25.33 -7.75 6.78
CA LEU A 246 -24.05 -8.36 6.43
C LEU A 246 -23.98 -9.77 7.01
N ASP A 247 -23.78 -10.77 6.14
CA ASP A 247 -23.60 -12.15 6.58
C ASP A 247 -22.13 -12.40 6.92
N ARG A 248 -21.85 -12.72 8.19
CA ARG A 248 -20.52 -13.08 8.71
C ARG A 248 -19.38 -12.15 8.22
N PRO A 249 -19.46 -10.83 8.48
CA PRO A 249 -18.43 -9.90 8.03
C PRO A 249 -17.05 -10.21 8.62
N ILE A 250 -16.02 -9.90 7.85
CA ILE A 250 -14.62 -10.01 8.25
C ILE A 250 -14.16 -8.66 8.79
N PHE A 251 -13.62 -8.65 10.00
CA PHE A 251 -13.04 -7.46 10.62
C PHE A 251 -11.52 -7.61 10.70
N GLY A 252 -10.81 -6.59 10.24
CA GLY A 252 -9.36 -6.64 10.10
C GLY A 252 -8.65 -5.40 10.64
N LEU A 253 -7.40 -5.62 11.00
CA LEU A 253 -6.42 -4.62 11.41
C LEU A 253 -5.08 -4.94 10.75
N THR A 254 -4.39 -3.92 10.25
CA THR A 254 -3.02 -4.04 9.74
C THR A 254 -2.16 -2.93 10.30
N VAL A 255 -0.98 -3.26 10.80
CA VAL A 255 0.05 -2.33 11.25
C VAL A 255 1.17 -2.29 10.22
N LYS A 256 1.52 -1.10 9.75
CA LYS A 256 2.60 -0.83 8.81
C LYS A 256 3.62 0.13 9.41
N THR A 257 4.86 0.05 8.97
CA THR A 257 5.85 1.10 9.21
C THR A 257 5.56 2.34 8.36
N VAL A 258 6.17 3.49 8.67
CA VAL A 258 6.02 4.73 7.89
C VAL A 258 6.50 4.61 6.43
N ASP A 259 7.42 3.69 6.14
CA ASP A 259 7.88 3.36 4.79
C ASP A 259 7.03 2.27 4.11
N GLY A 260 5.88 1.92 4.69
CA GLY A 260 4.85 1.08 4.05
C GLY A 260 5.01 -0.43 4.23
N ARG A 261 5.98 -0.90 5.01
CA ARG A 261 6.17 -2.34 5.25
C ARG A 261 5.14 -2.85 6.24
N ILE A 262 4.45 -3.94 5.90
CA ILE A 262 3.52 -4.61 6.83
C ILE A 262 4.31 -5.26 7.96
N VAL A 263 4.03 -4.84 9.19
CA VAL A 263 4.62 -5.38 10.42
C VAL A 263 3.75 -6.49 10.97
N TYR A 264 2.44 -6.27 10.99
CA TYR A 264 1.48 -7.22 11.52
C TYR A 264 0.13 -7.04 10.86
N GLY A 265 -0.57 -8.13 10.59
CA GLY A 265 -1.93 -8.12 10.05
C GLY A 265 -2.76 -9.20 10.73
N VAL A 266 -4.00 -8.88 11.06
CA VAL A 266 -4.93 -9.83 11.67
C VAL A 266 -6.34 -9.54 11.20
N ASN A 267 -7.12 -10.59 10.99
CA ASN A 267 -8.56 -10.47 10.78
C ASN A 267 -9.30 -11.66 11.40
N THR A 268 -10.62 -11.52 11.49
CA THR A 268 -11.48 -12.56 12.08
C THR A 268 -11.47 -13.87 11.29
N ARG A 269 -11.31 -13.82 9.95
CA ARG A 269 -11.25 -15.00 9.08
C ARG A 269 -10.02 -15.86 9.34
N GLU A 270 -8.82 -15.29 9.25
CA GLU A 270 -7.54 -15.97 9.47
C GLU A 270 -7.45 -16.52 10.91
N ARG A 271 -8.04 -15.82 11.87
CA ARG A 271 -8.15 -16.27 13.27
C ARG A 271 -9.26 -17.29 13.51
N LYS A 272 -10.07 -17.63 12.50
CA LYS A 272 -11.26 -18.49 12.61
C LYS A 272 -12.20 -18.06 13.75
N THR A 273 -12.28 -16.75 13.95
CA THR A 273 -13.15 -16.16 14.97
C THR A 273 -14.59 -16.30 14.51
N ARG A 274 -15.47 -16.81 15.39
CA ARG A 274 -16.88 -16.96 15.07
C ARG A 274 -17.53 -15.59 14.96
N VAL A 275 -17.88 -15.19 13.74
CA VAL A 275 -18.68 -14.00 13.46
C VAL A 275 -20.06 -14.44 12.99
N GLN A 276 -21.11 -13.75 13.46
CA GLN A 276 -22.49 -14.00 13.07
C GLN A 276 -22.93 -13.03 11.96
N SER A 277 -24.10 -13.28 11.40
CA SER A 277 -24.77 -12.32 10.53
C SER A 277 -25.37 -11.19 11.36
N TYR A 278 -25.41 -9.99 10.79
CA TYR A 278 -25.93 -8.79 11.44
C TYR A 278 -26.94 -8.08 10.53
N LEU A 279 -27.90 -7.41 11.14
CA LEU A 279 -28.97 -6.67 10.48
C LEU A 279 -28.58 -5.20 10.27
N ALA A 280 -29.27 -4.55 9.33
CA ALA A 280 -29.13 -3.11 9.12
C ALA A 280 -29.51 -2.32 10.40
N GLY A 281 -28.75 -1.26 10.70
CA GLY A 281 -28.92 -0.38 11.84
C GLY A 281 -28.12 -0.78 13.08
N GLU A 282 -27.64 -2.03 13.16
CA GLU A 282 -26.84 -2.52 14.28
C GLU A 282 -25.50 -1.79 14.40
N THR A 283 -24.99 -1.67 15.63
CA THR A 283 -23.68 -1.09 15.94
C THR A 283 -22.84 -2.10 16.68
N LEU A 284 -21.62 -2.30 16.22
CA LEU A 284 -20.69 -3.27 16.76
C LEU A 284 -19.45 -2.57 17.27
N LYS A 285 -18.89 -3.07 18.36
CA LYS A 285 -17.55 -2.73 18.81
C LYS A 285 -16.67 -3.97 18.67
N VAL A 286 -15.71 -3.90 17.76
CA VAL A 286 -14.71 -4.94 17.52
C VAL A 286 -13.45 -4.55 18.29
N SER A 287 -12.89 -5.46 19.09
CA SER A 287 -11.73 -5.15 19.95
C SER A 287 -10.56 -6.07 19.64
N PHE A 288 -9.42 -5.49 19.31
CA PHE A 288 -8.15 -6.18 19.09
C PHE A 288 -7.25 -5.93 20.30
N ARG A 289 -7.15 -6.90 21.21
CA ARG A 289 -6.27 -6.82 22.38
C ARG A 289 -4.92 -7.47 22.07
N LEU A 290 -3.83 -6.77 22.35
CA LEU A 290 -2.46 -7.25 22.15
C LEU A 290 -1.48 -6.62 23.13
N GLN A 291 -0.34 -7.29 23.33
CA GLN A 291 0.81 -6.68 24.00
C GLN A 291 1.71 -6.03 22.96
N CYS A 292 1.99 -4.74 23.10
CA CYS A 292 2.69 -3.95 22.10
C CYS A 292 4.20 -4.15 22.20
N TRP A 293 4.73 -5.15 21.48
CA TRP A 293 6.15 -5.43 21.38
C TRP A 293 6.75 -4.86 20.09
N LEU A 294 6.35 -3.65 19.70
CA LEU A 294 6.98 -2.92 18.60
C LEU A 294 8.23 -2.19 19.10
N ILE A 295 9.20 -1.98 18.22
CA ILE A 295 10.36 -1.12 18.49
C ILE A 295 9.88 0.34 18.60
N PRO A 296 10.56 1.23 19.37
CA PRO A 296 10.15 2.63 19.44
C PRO A 296 10.15 3.29 18.05
N GLY A 297 9.09 4.03 17.74
CA GLY A 297 8.88 4.65 16.43
C GLY A 297 7.40 4.86 16.11
N ASP A 298 7.14 5.42 14.94
CA ASP A 298 5.80 5.66 14.43
C ASP A 298 5.35 4.57 13.46
N TYR A 299 4.09 4.18 13.57
CA TYR A 299 3.46 3.14 12.77
C TYR A 299 2.10 3.60 12.29
N PHE A 300 1.67 3.12 11.14
CA PHE A 300 0.31 3.33 10.65
C PHE A 300 -0.56 2.10 10.91
N VAL A 301 -1.79 2.31 11.36
CA VAL A 301 -2.79 1.25 11.51
C VAL A 301 -3.94 1.47 10.55
N SER A 302 -4.18 0.46 9.73
CA SER A 302 -5.30 0.36 8.81
C SER A 302 -6.38 -0.54 9.40
N LEU A 303 -7.64 -0.18 9.19
CA LEU A 303 -8.82 -0.90 9.68
C LEU A 303 -9.70 -1.34 8.51
N GLY A 304 -10.41 -2.45 8.66
CA GLY A 304 -11.24 -2.97 7.58
C GLY A 304 -12.44 -3.81 8.01
N VAL A 305 -13.53 -3.66 7.26
CA VAL A 305 -14.70 -4.52 7.19
C VAL A 305 -14.79 -5.06 5.77
N ALA A 306 -15.01 -6.37 5.62
CA ALA A 306 -15.14 -7.01 4.33
C ALA A 306 -16.09 -8.22 4.37
N LEU A 307 -16.42 -8.78 3.22
CA LEU A 307 -17.20 -10.00 3.05
C LEU A 307 -16.43 -11.00 2.18
N ASP A 308 -16.60 -12.29 2.43
CA ASP A 308 -16.19 -13.33 1.47
C ASP A 308 -17.27 -13.42 0.37
N ASP A 309 -16.83 -13.62 -0.88
CA ASP A 309 -17.69 -13.98 -2.01
C ASP A 309 -17.09 -15.22 -2.67
N ASP A 310 -17.93 -16.21 -3.00
CA ASP A 310 -17.55 -17.53 -3.51
C ASP A 310 -16.80 -17.46 -4.86
N GLY A 311 -16.66 -16.29 -5.48
CA GLY A 311 -15.89 -16.06 -6.70
C GLY A 311 -14.93 -14.86 -6.71
N ARG A 312 -14.94 -13.99 -5.70
CA ARG A 312 -14.01 -12.84 -5.58
C ARG A 312 -13.46 -12.80 -4.16
N ASP A 313 -12.14 -12.89 -4.01
CA ASP A 313 -11.50 -12.73 -2.71
C ASP A 313 -11.83 -11.35 -2.10
N ASN A 314 -12.54 -11.36 -0.96
CA ASN A 314 -12.62 -10.27 0.01
C ASN A 314 -13.23 -8.95 -0.51
N ILE A 315 -14.56 -8.89 -0.66
CA ILE A 315 -15.30 -7.67 -1.01
C ILE A 315 -15.13 -6.62 0.10
N ALA A 316 -14.51 -5.50 -0.22
CA ALA A 316 -14.30 -4.40 0.73
C ALA A 316 -15.62 -3.66 1.03
N VAL A 317 -16.08 -3.75 2.29
CA VAL A 317 -17.26 -3.02 2.76
C VAL A 317 -16.87 -1.61 3.25
N ASP A 318 -15.87 -1.53 4.13
CA ASP A 318 -15.25 -0.26 4.53
C ASP A 318 -13.84 -0.50 5.04
N ARG A 319 -12.87 0.13 4.40
CA ARG A 319 -11.45 0.08 4.75
C ARG A 319 -10.96 1.50 4.97
N ARG A 320 -10.29 1.73 6.09
CA ARG A 320 -9.63 2.99 6.41
C ARG A 320 -8.14 2.70 6.55
N TYR A 321 -7.41 2.96 5.48
CA TYR A 321 -5.97 2.79 5.39
C TYR A 321 -5.23 3.92 6.09
N ASP A 322 -4.22 3.53 6.86
CA ASP A 322 -3.34 4.42 7.61
C ASP A 322 -4.10 5.43 8.48
N ALA A 323 -5.28 5.04 8.97
CA ALA A 323 -6.23 5.90 9.67
C ALA A 323 -5.76 6.31 11.07
N VAL A 324 -4.82 5.56 11.63
CA VAL A 324 -4.29 5.76 12.97
C VAL A 324 -2.76 5.83 12.89
N CYS A 325 -2.17 6.91 13.38
CA CYS A 325 -0.73 7.04 13.60
C CYS A 325 -0.41 6.61 15.04
N LEU A 326 0.20 5.44 15.21
CA LEU A 326 0.57 4.86 16.49
C LEU A 326 2.04 5.16 16.82
N SER A 327 2.27 6.04 17.79
CA SER A 327 3.60 6.31 18.32
C SER A 327 3.93 5.36 19.49
N VAL A 328 5.00 4.58 19.31
CA VAL A 328 5.52 3.64 20.31
C VAL A 328 6.79 4.22 20.94
N VAL A 329 6.84 4.24 22.27
CA VAL A 329 7.99 4.75 23.04
C VAL A 329 8.62 3.64 23.88
N GLY A 330 9.94 3.68 24.04
CA GLY A 330 10.71 2.75 24.85
C GLY A 330 12.13 3.25 25.08
N ASP A 331 12.85 2.59 25.99
CA ASP A 331 14.14 3.04 26.51
C ASP A 331 15.35 2.29 25.89
N VAL A 332 15.09 1.27 25.07
CA VAL A 332 16.12 0.36 24.52
C VAL A 332 16.38 0.67 23.05
N GLY A 333 17.67 0.72 22.67
CA GLY A 333 18.15 1.03 21.31
C GLY A 333 18.16 -0.16 20.34
N ASP A 334 17.27 -1.13 20.53
CA ASP A 334 17.16 -2.29 19.65
C ASP A 334 16.71 -1.87 18.23
N PHE A 335 17.12 -2.62 17.22
CA PHE A 335 16.82 -2.34 15.81
C PHE A 335 15.91 -3.42 15.21
N GLY A 336 14.98 -3.02 14.34
CA GLY A 336 14.07 -3.93 13.65
C GLY A 336 12.63 -3.42 13.64
N VAL A 337 11.67 -4.36 13.62
CA VAL A 337 10.22 -4.05 13.62
C VAL A 337 9.50 -4.47 14.90
N ALA A 338 10.10 -5.35 15.70
CA ALA A 338 9.54 -5.85 16.94
C ALA A 338 10.62 -6.02 18.00
N PHE A 339 10.27 -5.73 19.25
CA PHE A 339 11.08 -5.99 20.44
C PHE A 339 10.77 -7.38 20.96
N LEU A 340 11.71 -8.31 20.74
CA LEU A 340 11.53 -9.70 21.14
C LEU A 340 11.89 -9.97 22.60
N ASN A 341 12.32 -8.94 23.35
CA ASN A 341 12.69 -9.03 24.76
C ASN A 341 13.76 -10.10 25.03
N ALA A 342 14.83 -10.12 24.21
CA ALA A 342 15.92 -11.07 24.37
C ALA A 342 16.72 -10.83 25.66
N GLN A 343 17.12 -11.90 26.35
CA GLN A 343 18.03 -11.84 27.49
C GLN A 343 19.44 -12.21 27.03
N ILE A 344 20.42 -11.36 27.33
CA ILE A 344 21.83 -11.60 27.00
C ILE A 344 22.56 -11.95 28.30
N ALA A 345 23.19 -13.12 28.33
CA ALA A 345 24.10 -13.54 29.39
C ALA A 345 25.53 -13.65 28.82
N LEU A 346 26.51 -13.20 29.60
CA LEU A 346 27.93 -13.36 29.29
C LEU A 346 28.52 -14.33 30.30
N GLU A 347 29.12 -15.41 29.81
CA GLU A 347 29.86 -16.36 30.65
C GLU A 347 31.36 -16.21 30.34
N ASN A 348 32.17 -16.06 31.39
CA ASN A 348 33.61 -16.05 31.25
C ASN A 348 34.13 -17.50 31.28
N MET A 349 34.69 -17.96 30.16
CA MET A 349 35.19 -19.33 30.00
C MET A 349 36.58 -19.54 30.64
N ASP A 350 37.25 -18.48 31.12
CA ASP A 350 38.63 -18.56 31.65
C ASP A 350 38.71 -18.97 33.14
N THR A 351 37.60 -19.39 33.77
CA THR A 351 37.58 -19.83 35.19
C THR A 351 37.40 -21.34 35.41
N VAL A 352 37.52 -22.17 34.36
CA VAL A 352 37.53 -23.63 34.50
C VAL A 352 38.94 -24.16 34.30
N ASP A 353 39.80 -23.99 35.30
CA ASP A 353 40.92 -24.89 35.61
C ASP A 353 41.59 -24.45 36.92
N GLY A 354 41.35 -25.20 38.01
CA GLY A 354 41.94 -24.90 39.31
C GLY A 354 41.36 -25.70 40.47
N HIS A 355 41.22 -27.02 40.33
CA HIS A 355 41.07 -27.95 41.45
C HIS A 355 42.11 -29.06 41.39
#